data_AF-A0A7J4MZ94-F1
#
_entry.id   AF-A0A7J4MZ94-F1
#
_cell.length_a   1.000
_cell.length_b   1.000
_cell.length_c   1.000
_cell.angle_alpha   90.00
_cell.angle_beta   90.00
_cell.angle_gamma   90.00
#
_symmetry.space_group_name_H-M   'P 1'
#
loop_
_entity.id
_entity.type
_entity.pdbx_description
1 polymer ?
#
loop_
_entity_poly.entity_id
_entity_poly.type
_entity_poly.pdbx_seq_one_letter_code
_entity_poly.pdbx_strand_id
1 'polypeptide(L)'
;HIHTHMATKTISITEDAYKRLEVLKTEKESFSDIINKITKKKSLLDIAGILTENEARILENRIKKSREASRKRMKRIRMELAKI
;
A
#
# COMPACT_ATOMS: atom_id res chain seq x y z
N HIS A 1 10.47 35.88 -8.55
CA HIS A 1 10.90 34.56 -8.02
C HIS A 1 10.49 34.47 -6.57
N ILE A 2 9.59 33.55 -6.21
CA ILE A 2 9.23 33.30 -4.80
C ILE A 2 10.17 32.20 -4.29
N HIS A 3 11.08 32.53 -3.37
CA HIS A 3 11.86 31.55 -2.61
C HIS A 3 11.05 31.13 -1.39
N THR A 4 10.41 29.97 -1.44
CA THR A 4 9.84 29.31 -0.26
C THR A 4 10.98 28.65 0.53
N HIS A 5 11.50 29.32 1.55
CA HIS A 5 12.42 28.68 2.50
C HIS A 5 11.64 27.67 3.36
N MET A 6 11.89 26.37 3.17
CA MET A 6 11.42 25.34 4.09
C MET A 6 12.26 25.37 5.37
N ALA A 7 11.61 25.51 6.53
CA ALA A 7 12.29 25.35 7.80
C ALA A 7 12.83 23.92 7.94
N THR A 8 14.12 23.77 8.20
CA THR A 8 14.76 22.47 8.44
C THR A 8 14.95 22.24 9.93
N LYS A 9 14.85 20.97 10.35
CA LYS A 9 15.21 20.51 11.70
C LYS A 9 16.01 19.24 11.58
N THR A 10 17.01 19.08 12.45
CA THR A 10 17.83 17.87 12.54
C THR A 10 17.25 16.95 13.59
N ILE A 11 17.15 15.66 13.25
CA ILE A 11 16.75 14.59 14.19
C ILE A 11 17.82 13.50 14.16
N SER A 12 18.09 12.90 15.31
CA SER A 12 18.91 11.69 15.40
C SER A 12 18.00 10.47 15.35
N ILE A 13 18.39 9.48 14.53
CA ILE A 13 17.70 8.19 14.41
C ILE A 13 18.72 7.07 14.54
N THR A 14 18.27 5.88 14.90
CA THR A 14 19.14 4.69 14.89
C THR A 14 19.60 4.37 13.46
N GLU A 15 20.78 3.80 13.31
CA GLU A 15 21.31 3.31 12.02
C GLU A 15 20.32 2.40 11.27
N ASP A 16 19.64 1.51 11.98
CA ASP A 16 18.65 0.61 11.38
C ASP A 16 17.44 1.36 10.80
N ALA A 17 17.03 2.46 11.44
CA ALA A 17 15.95 3.31 10.94
C ALA A 17 16.40 4.09 9.70
N TYR A 18 17.65 4.58 9.69
CA TYR A 18 18.24 5.23 8.52
C TYR A 18 18.27 4.30 7.30
N LYS A 19 18.80 3.08 7.47
CA LYS A 19 18.86 2.06 6.40
C LYS A 19 17.49 1.71 5.84
N ARG A 20 16.47 1.61 6.70
CA ARG A 20 15.09 1.39 6.26
C ARG A 20 14.56 2.53 5.38
N LEU A 21 14.87 3.78 5.73
CA LEU A 21 14.50 4.94 4.91
C LEU A 21 15.26 4.97 3.58
N GLU A 22 16.55 4.60 3.59
CA GLU A 22 17.39 4.53 2.41
C GLU A 22 16.87 3.50 1.39
N VAL A 23 16.48 2.30 1.83
CA VAL A 23 15.90 1.28 0.96
C VAL A 23 14.55 1.71 0.34
N LEU A 24 13.78 2.52 1.05
CA LEU A 24 12.49 3.03 0.57
C LEU A 24 12.61 4.22 -0.39
N LYS A 25 13.80 4.80 -0.50
CA LYS A 25 14.06 6.01 -1.27
C LYS A 25 14.24 5.69 -2.75
N THR A 26 13.52 6.40 -3.61
CA THR A 26 13.85 6.46 -5.05
C THR A 26 14.88 7.54 -5.32
N GLU A 27 15.65 7.45 -6.42
CA GLU A 27 16.77 8.36 -6.72
C GLU A 27 16.43 9.85 -6.68
N LYS A 28 15.15 10.21 -6.89
CA LYS A 28 14.65 11.58 -6.94
C LYS A 28 13.96 12.06 -5.65
N GLU A 29 13.74 11.19 -4.67
CA GLU A 29 13.04 11.54 -3.41
C GLU A 29 14.04 11.95 -2.30
N SER A 30 13.69 12.95 -1.49
CA SER A 30 14.43 13.28 -0.26
C SER A 30 13.99 12.40 0.91
N PHE A 31 14.78 12.35 1.99
CA PHE A 31 14.36 11.67 3.22
C PHE A 31 13.09 12.30 3.82
N SER A 32 12.96 13.63 3.74
CA SER A 32 11.77 14.35 4.18
C SER A 32 10.52 13.92 3.38
N ASP A 33 10.65 13.67 2.07
CA ASP A 33 9.54 13.22 1.23
C ASP A 33 9.01 11.85 1.67
N ILE A 34 9.92 10.91 1.96
CA ILE A 34 9.57 9.56 2.42
C ILE A 34 8.93 9.62 3.80
N ILE A 35 9.50 10.40 4.72
CA ILE A 35 8.94 10.59 6.06
C ILE A 35 7.51 11.11 5.92
N ASN A 36 7.29 12.16 5.14
CA ASN A 36 5.95 12.70 4.90
C ASN A 36 5.02 11.68 4.23
N LYS A 37 5.50 10.89 3.26
CA LYS A 37 4.72 9.86 2.57
C LYS A 37 4.27 8.74 3.50
N ILE A 38 5.10 8.36 4.48
CA ILE A 38 4.82 7.32 5.47
C ILE A 38 3.93 7.85 6.59
N THR A 39 4.19 9.06 7.09
CA THR A 39 3.46 9.64 8.23
C THR A 39 2.16 10.32 7.83
N LYS A 40 1.97 10.64 6.54
CA LYS A 40 0.71 11.15 6.02
C LYS A 40 -0.38 10.11 6.26
N LYS A 41 -1.40 10.49 7.03
CA LYS A 41 -2.65 9.73 7.15
C LYS A 41 -3.28 9.66 5.76
N LYS A 42 -3.19 8.51 5.10
CA LYS A 42 -3.88 8.26 3.83
C LYS A 42 -5.33 7.93 4.16
N SER A 43 -6.25 8.72 3.63
CA SER A 43 -7.67 8.40 3.70
C SER A 43 -8.03 7.49 2.53
N LEU A 44 -8.88 6.48 2.76
CA LEU A 44 -9.47 5.74 1.64
C LEU A 44 -10.33 6.66 0.76
N LEU A 45 -10.79 7.80 1.29
CA LEU A 45 -11.48 8.83 0.53
C LEU A 45 -10.57 9.52 -0.50
N ASP A 46 -9.24 9.51 -0.30
CA ASP A 46 -8.29 10.06 -1.29
C ASP A 46 -8.29 9.26 -2.61
N ILE A 47 -8.88 8.06 -2.60
CA ILE A 47 -8.97 7.11 -3.73
C ILE A 47 -10.41 7.09 -4.30
N ALA A 48 -11.36 7.77 -3.64
CA ALA A 48 -12.75 7.80 -4.09
C ALA A 48 -12.87 8.50 -5.45
N GLY A 49 -13.62 7.90 -6.37
CA GLY A 49 -13.84 8.42 -7.73
C GLY A 49 -12.75 8.06 -8.76
N ILE A 50 -11.72 7.30 -8.40
CA ILE A 50 -10.71 6.82 -9.37
C ILE A 50 -11.31 5.83 -10.38
N LEU A 51 -12.30 5.02 -9.96
CA LEU A 51 -12.97 4.06 -10.82
C LEU A 51 -14.36 4.59 -11.20
N THR A 52 -14.70 4.44 -12.48
CA THR A 52 -16.10 4.55 -12.92
C THR A 52 -16.94 3.43 -12.30
N GLU A 53 -18.25 3.63 -12.21
CA GLU A 53 -19.18 2.61 -11.68
C GLU A 53 -19.04 1.26 -12.42
N ASN A 54 -18.84 1.31 -13.74
CA ASN A 54 -18.66 0.10 -14.53
C ASN A 54 -17.34 -0.61 -14.22
N GLU A 55 -16.22 0.12 -14.09
CA GLU A 55 -14.93 -0.45 -13.71
C GLU A 55 -14.97 -1.04 -12.30
N ALA A 56 -15.61 -0.33 -11.35
CA ALA A 56 -15.82 -0.80 -9.99
C ALA A 56 -16.59 -2.14 -9.98
N ARG A 57 -17.69 -2.22 -10.73
CA ARG A 57 -18.50 -3.44 -10.88
C ARG A 57 -17.71 -4.59 -11.51
N ILE A 58 -16.88 -4.32 -12.53
CA ILE A 58 -16.02 -5.33 -13.16
C ILE A 58 -15.00 -5.86 -12.15
N LEU A 59 -14.35 -4.96 -11.41
CA LEU A 59 -13.37 -5.31 -10.39
C LEU A 59 -14.01 -6.14 -9.27
N GLU A 60 -15.17 -5.72 -8.78
CA GLU A 60 -15.93 -6.43 -7.75
C GLU A 60 -16.26 -7.86 -8.19
N ASN A 61 -16.74 -8.03 -9.42
CA ASN A 61 -17.06 -9.35 -9.98
C ASN A 61 -15.82 -10.26 -10.08
N ARG A 62 -14.66 -9.71 -10.50
CA ARG A 62 -13.40 -10.47 -10.54
C ARG A 62 -12.97 -10.91 -9.14
N ILE A 63 -13.06 -10.03 -8.15
CA ILE A 63 -12.74 -10.34 -6.75
C ILE A 63 -13.67 -11.44 -6.22
N LYS A 64 -14.99 -11.34 -6.47
CA LYS A 64 -15.97 -12.37 -6.07
C LYS A 64 -15.62 -13.74 -6.64
N LYS A 65 -15.40 -13.83 -7.95
CA LYS A 65 -15.01 -15.08 -8.63
C LYS A 65 -13.72 -15.68 -8.08
N SER A 66 -12.69 -14.84 -7.86
CA SER A 66 -11.41 -15.29 -7.29
C SER A 66 -11.58 -15.86 -5.88
N ARG A 67 -12.35 -15.18 -5.02
CA ARG A 67 -12.63 -15.64 -3.65
C ARG A 67 -13.42 -16.95 -3.64
N GLU A 68 -14.40 -17.11 -4.52
CA GLU A 68 -15.13 -18.36 -4.67
C GLU A 68 -14.23 -19.52 -5.11
N ALA A 69 -13.37 -19.29 -6.11
CA ALA A 69 -12.41 -20.30 -6.57
C ALA A 69 -11.45 -20.72 -5.44
N SER A 70 -10.92 -19.76 -4.68
CA SER A 70 -10.08 -20.04 -3.51
C SER A 70 -10.83 -20.83 -2.44
N ARG A 71 -12.08 -20.48 -2.11
CA ARG A 71 -12.89 -21.23 -1.14
C ARG A 71 -13.17 -22.66 -1.61
N LYS A 72 -13.52 -22.85 -2.88
CA LYS A 72 -13.74 -24.19 -3.47
C LYS A 72 -12.47 -25.04 -3.40
N ARG A 73 -11.31 -24.46 -3.75
CA ARG A 73 -10.01 -25.14 -3.64
C ARG A 73 -9.70 -25.53 -2.20
N MET A 74 -9.88 -24.61 -1.25
CA MET A 74 -9.64 -24.87 0.17
C MET A 74 -10.55 -25.98 0.70
N LYS A 75 -11.83 -25.97 0.33
CA LYS A 75 -12.77 -27.04 0.70
C LYS A 75 -12.32 -28.40 0.16
N ARG A 76 -11.86 -28.45 -1.09
CA ARG A 76 -11.33 -29.68 -1.70
C ARG A 76 -10.12 -30.21 -0.92
N ILE A 77 -9.12 -29.38 -0.70
CA ILE A 77 -7.92 -29.75 0.06
C ILE A 77 -8.29 -30.26 1.46
N ARG A 78 -9.20 -29.58 2.15
CA ARG A 78 -9.67 -30.01 3.48
C ARG A 78 -10.34 -31.39 3.45
N MET A 79 -11.14 -31.68 2.42
CA MET A 79 -11.79 -32.99 2.27
C MET A 79 -10.78 -34.10 1.92
N GLU A 80 -9.73 -33.79 1.16
CA GLU A 80 -8.66 -34.75 0.84
C GLU A 80 -7.83 -35.09 2.08
N LEU A 81 -7.48 -34.10 2.90
CA LEU A 81 -6.74 -34.31 4.14
C LEU A 81 -7.54 -35.10 5.20
N ALA A 82 -8.86 -34.99 5.20
CA ALA A 82 -9.72 -35.73 6.14
C ALA A 82 -9.92 -37.20 5.77
N LYS A 83 -9.38 -37.67 4.63
CA LYS A 83 -9.45 -39.08 4.17
C LYS A 83 -8.19 -39.89 4.48
N ILE A 84 -7.17 -39.24 5.07
CA ILE A 84 -5.92 -39.85 5.54
C ILE A 84 -6.03 -40.01 7.06
#